data_AF-A0A357T4R3-F1
#
_entry.id   AF-A0A357T4R3-F1
#
_cell.length_a   1.000
_cell.length_b   1.000
_cell.length_c   1.000
_cell.angle_alpha   90.00
_cell.angle_beta   90.00
_cell.angle_gamma   90.00
#
_symmetry.space_group_name_H-M   'P 1'
#
loop_
_entity.id
_entity.type
_entity.pdbx_description
1 polymer ?
#
loop_
_entity_poly.entity_id
_entity_poly.type
_entity_poly.pdbx_seq_one_letter_code
_entity_poly.pdbx_strand_id
1 'polypeptide(L)' 'AVLCAEAKAAALTVHARYREQFYSGHADWSVIKGVKAAVSIPVIGNG' A
#
# COMPACT_ATOMS: atom_id res chain seq x y z
N ALA A 1 -5.09 5.86 -0.58
CA ALA A 1 -5.79 4.57 -0.54
C ALA A 1 -7.30 4.75 -0.66
N VAL A 2 -7.96 5.40 0.32
CA VAL A 2 -9.43 5.62 0.30
C VAL A 2 -9.90 6.32 -0.97
N LEU A 3 -9.29 7.44 -1.36
CA LEU A 3 -9.62 8.15 -2.60
C LEU A 3 -9.56 7.26 -3.86
N CYS A 4 -8.55 6.39 -3.95
CA CYS A 4 -8.43 5.45 -5.08
C CYS A 4 -9.57 4.41 -5.07
N ALA A 5 -9.97 3.93 -3.89
CA ALA A 5 -11.08 3.00 -3.74
C ALA A 5 -12.43 3.67 -4.07
N GLU A 6 -12.64 4.92 -3.65
CA GLU A 6 -13.81 5.73 -4.01
C GLU A 6 -13.88 5.98 -5.52
N ALA A 7 -12.72 6.23 -6.14
CA ALA A 7 -12.56 6.35 -7.59
C ALA A 7 -12.69 5.00 -8.35
N LYS A 8 -13.16 3.94 -7.69
CA LYS A 8 -13.46 2.62 -8.28
C LYS A 8 -12.23 1.90 -8.85
N ALA A 9 -11.05 2.11 -8.26
CA ALA A 9 -9.91 1.25 -8.56
C ALA A 9 -10.25 -0.22 -8.26
N ALA A 10 -9.89 -1.14 -9.17
CA ALA A 10 -10.16 -2.56 -9.01
C ALA A 10 -9.28 -3.22 -7.93
N ALA A 11 -8.08 -2.70 -7.71
CA ALA A 11 -7.12 -3.14 -6.69
C ALA A 11 -6.12 -2.02 -6.37
N LEU A 12 -5.39 -2.18 -5.26
CA LEU A 12 -4.28 -1.32 -4.87
C LEU A 12 -3.01 -2.14 -4.67
N THR A 13 -1.90 -1.70 -5.28
CA THR A 13 -0.57 -2.23 -4.97
C THR A 13 0.16 -1.22 -4.10
N VAL A 14 0.79 -1.68 -3.02
CA VAL A 14 1.51 -0.83 -2.07
C VAL A 14 2.93 -1.36 -1.93
N HIS A 15 3.92 -0.56 -2.32
CA HIS A 15 5.32 -0.81 -2.00
C HIS A 15 5.60 -0.32 -0.57
N ALA A 16 6.07 -1.20 0.30
CA ALA A 16 6.33 -0.92 1.71
C ALA A 16 7.62 -0.11 1.95
N ARG A 17 7.97 0.79 1.03
CA ARG A 17 9.10 1.71 1.20
C ARG A 17 8.68 3.13 0.88
N TYR A 18 9.28 4.07 1.58
CA TYR A 18 9.28 5.47 1.22
C TYR A 18 10.22 5.71 0.04
N ARG A 19 9.95 6.79 -0.70
CA ARG A 19 10.68 7.11 -1.92
C ARG A 19 12.17 7.31 -1.66
N GLU A 20 12.51 7.93 -0.54
CA GLU A 20 13.87 8.28 -0.13
C GLU A 20 14.71 7.05 0.24
N GLN A 21 14.06 5.93 0.56
CA GLN A 21 14.76 4.69 0.89
C GLN A 21 15.37 4.02 -0.35
N PHE A 22 14.85 4.31 -1.55
CA PHE A 22 15.20 3.58 -2.77
C PHE A 22 15.13 2.05 -2.51
N TYR A 23 16.24 1.33 -2.74
CA TYR A 23 16.38 -0.10 -2.47
C TYR A 23 17.11 -0.41 -1.15
N SER A 24 17.34 0.59 -0.31
CA SER A 24 18.03 0.49 0.98
C SER A 24 17.05 0.42 2.16
N GLY A 25 17.56 0.08 3.34
CA GLY A 25 16.76 -0.06 4.56
C GLY A 25 15.82 -1.26 4.54
N HIS A 26 14.75 -1.20 5.32
CA HIS A 26 13.77 -2.27 5.47
C HIS A 26 12.39 -1.82 5.01
N ALA A 27 11.67 -2.73 4.36
CA ALA A 27 10.27 -2.54 4.04
C ALA A 27 9.41 -2.57 5.30
N ASP A 28 8.52 -1.59 5.47
CA ASP A 28 7.58 -1.51 6.59
C ASP A 28 6.21 -2.08 6.21
N TRP A 29 6.00 -3.34 6.58
CA TRP A 29 4.75 -4.07 6.34
C TRP A 29 3.56 -3.54 7.15
N SER A 30 3.79 -2.74 8.21
CA SER A 30 2.71 -2.13 8.98
C SER A 30 1.91 -1.13 8.16
N VAL A 31 2.55 -0.47 7.19
CA VAL A 31 1.90 0.43 6.22
C VAL A 31 0.89 -0.33 5.37
N ILE A 32 1.27 -1.50 4.84
CA ILE A 32 0.36 -2.34 4.03
C ILE A 32 -0.83 -2.79 4.87
N LYS A 33 -0.60 -3.21 6.13
CA LYS A 33 -1.68 -3.60 7.06
C LYS A 33 -2.65 -2.44 7.30
N GLY A 34 -2.14 -1.23 7.54
CA GLY A 34 -2.95 -0.02 7.70
C GLY A 34 -3.78 0.28 6.46
N VAL A 35 -3.19 0.20 5.27
CA VAL A 35 -3.91 0.39 4.00
C VAL A 35 -5.00 -0.67 3.84
N LYS A 36 -4.71 -1.95 4.10
CA LYS A 36 -5.72 -3.01 3.96
C LYS A 36 -6.88 -2.86 4.94
N ALA A 37 -6.62 -2.39 6.16
CA ALA A 37 -7.68 -2.09 7.12
C ALA A 37 -8.58 -0.92 6.69
N ALA A 38 -8.04 0.04 5.94
CA ALA A 38 -8.77 1.23 5.50
C ALA A 38 -9.61 1.02 4.22
N VAL A 39 -9.44 -0.07 3.46
CA VAL A 39 -10.16 -0.29 2.19
C VAL A 39 -10.66 -1.72 2.00
N SER A 40 -11.85 -1.84 1.39
CA SER A 40 -12.47 -3.15 1.10
C SER A 40 -11.90 -3.81 -0.15
N ILE A 41 -11.39 -3.03 -1.13
CA ILE A 41 -10.81 -3.57 -2.37
C ILE A 41 -9.55 -4.40 -2.09
N PRO A 42 -9.16 -5.32 -3.01
CA PRO A 42 -7.93 -6.08 -2.89
C PRO A 42 -6.70 -5.18 -2.73
N VAL A 43 -5.80 -5.57 -1.83
CA VAL A 43 -4.50 -4.91 -1.62
C VAL A 43 -3.40 -5.92 -1.86
N ILE A 44 -2.47 -5.60 -2.76
CA ILE A 44 -1.30 -6.39 -3.10
C ILE A 44 -0.10 -5.74 -2.43
N GLY A 45 0.50 -6.42 -1.45
CA GLY A 45 1.72 -5.97 -0.80
C GLY A 45 2.96 -6.23 -1.65
N ASN A 46 3.88 -5.27 -1.68
CA ASN A 46 5.16 -5.34 -2.38
C ASN A 46 6.27 -4.76 -1.49
N GLY A 47 7.51 -5.26 -1.58
CA GLY A 47 8.63 -4.86 -0.71
C GLY A 47 9.98 -4.95 -1.42
#